data_AF-A0A812LZF8-F1
#
_entry.id   AF-A0A812LZF8-F1
#
_cell.length_a   1.000
_cell.length_b   1.000
_cell.length_c   1.000
_cell.angle_alpha   90.00
_cell.angle_beta   90.00
_cell.angle_gamma   90.00
#
_symmetry.space_group_name_H-M   'P 1'
#
loop_
_entity.id
_entity.type
_entity.pdbx_description
1 polymer ?
#
loop_
_entity_poly.entity_id
_entity_poly.type
_entity_poly.pdbx_seq_one_letter_code
_entity_poly.pdbx_strand_id
1 'polypeptide(L)'
;MLRSLLDSVLEGPTAQARVPPHLLAKRELPPGNWSNIYVMYLAACKSKKIEAASLRTFYTVVKTWKPCLKFRKKSTHSTCFECDKIRAKMRHAKSFWEHASAADELLGHLTLTWRCRQEYWAARAQSRLRENLLTLIIDGFDKSKPVLPRWGRGRTPKSTIFEKHNRPHVNISAVYAHGYCCNVFLSDEYMSVGGNYSWETMMVTINECWKLCRDKNQSLPAALWIQADNTVKEIKNSLSGRVCSALVQSGVFQEAGLFEEKMTPTFEARGETFNVFIIDTVRPWSDILPQPVTLSGAYRPRDESDSSQIPHSFLFKKRA
;
A
#
# COMPACT_ATOMS: atom_id res chain seq x y z
N MET A 1 26.93 15.34 18.74
CA MET A 1 25.87 14.40 19.17
C MET A 1 24.70 14.38 18.19
N LEU A 2 24.02 15.50 17.91
CA LEU A 2 22.93 15.58 16.91
C LEU A 2 23.37 15.24 15.47
N ARG A 3 24.62 15.58 15.08
CA ARG A 3 25.22 15.14 13.81
C ARG A 3 25.30 13.62 13.68
N SER A 4 25.63 12.91 14.75
CA SER A 4 25.70 11.44 14.74
C SER A 4 24.31 10.77 14.64
N LEU A 5 23.24 11.43 15.07
CA LEU A 5 21.87 10.96 14.86
C LEU A 5 21.40 11.22 13.43
N LEU A 6 21.76 12.37 12.84
CA LEU A 6 21.53 12.70 11.43
C LEU A 6 22.29 11.76 10.48
N ASP A 7 23.54 11.43 10.80
CA ASP A 7 24.33 10.48 10.02
C ASP A 7 23.69 9.07 10.06
N SER A 8 23.12 8.66 11.19
CA SER A 8 22.43 7.36 11.30
C SER A 8 21.10 7.26 10.52
N VAL A 9 20.48 8.40 10.20
CA VAL A 9 19.22 8.47 9.42
C VAL A 9 19.50 8.67 7.93
N LEU A 10 20.63 9.31 7.58
CA LEU A 10 21.09 9.54 6.21
C LEU A 10 21.88 8.36 5.64
N GLU A 11 22.48 7.54 6.49
CA GLU A 11 23.17 6.32 6.10
C GLU A 11 22.18 5.16 5.94
N GLY A 12 21.75 4.93 4.71
CA GLY A 12 21.02 3.72 4.34
C GLY A 12 21.76 2.45 4.78
N PRO A 13 21.09 1.29 4.84
CA PRO A 13 21.51 0.10 5.61
C PRO A 13 22.83 -0.57 5.18
N THR A 14 23.52 0.00 4.21
CA THR A 14 24.83 -0.39 3.68
C THR A 14 26.00 0.33 4.35
N ALA A 15 25.81 1.44 5.07
CA ALA A 15 26.90 2.00 5.88
C ALA A 15 27.25 1.11 7.10
N GLN A 16 26.37 0.14 7.42
CA GLN A 16 26.60 -0.94 8.38
C GLN A 16 27.56 -2.04 7.88
N ALA A 17 28.19 -1.90 6.71
CA ALA A 17 29.06 -2.93 6.10
C ALA A 17 30.33 -3.31 6.90
N ARG A 18 30.54 -2.75 8.10
CA ARG A 18 31.54 -3.25 9.06
C ARG A 18 31.03 -4.37 9.96
N VAL A 19 29.72 -4.64 9.98
CA VAL A 19 29.12 -5.70 10.79
C VAL A 19 29.14 -7.02 9.99
N PRO A 20 29.75 -8.09 10.53
CA PRO A 20 29.72 -9.41 9.92
C PRO A 20 28.28 -9.83 9.54
N PRO A 21 28.04 -10.37 8.33
CA PRO A 21 26.69 -10.66 7.86
C PRO A 21 25.85 -11.57 8.78
N HIS A 22 26.49 -12.44 9.57
CA HIS A 22 25.81 -13.32 10.53
C HIS A 22 25.23 -12.58 11.75
N LEU A 23 25.66 -11.34 12.02
CA LEU A 23 25.13 -10.47 13.06
C LEU A 23 24.03 -9.54 12.54
N LEU A 24 23.82 -9.48 11.22
CA LEU A 24 22.76 -8.67 10.63
C LEU A 24 21.39 -9.34 10.82
N ALA A 25 20.36 -8.53 11.04
CA ALA A 25 18.98 -8.99 11.05
C ALA A 25 18.64 -9.69 9.72
N LYS A 26 17.87 -10.78 9.80
CA LYS A 26 17.42 -11.51 8.61
C LYS A 26 16.60 -10.59 7.70
N ARG A 27 16.98 -10.57 6.42
CA ARG A 27 16.29 -9.85 5.34
C ARG A 27 15.68 -10.81 4.35
N GLU A 28 14.53 -10.41 3.86
CA GLU A 28 13.72 -11.21 2.95
C GLU A 28 13.90 -10.76 1.49
N LEU A 29 14.54 -11.62 0.70
CA LEU A 29 14.68 -11.43 -0.75
C LEU A 29 13.34 -11.68 -1.47
N PRO A 30 13.11 -11.06 -2.63
CA PRO A 30 11.96 -11.38 -3.49
C PRO A 30 11.95 -12.88 -3.85
N PRO A 31 10.79 -13.52 -4.06
CA PRO A 31 10.74 -14.94 -4.42
C PRO A 31 11.63 -15.26 -5.63
N GLY A 32 12.48 -16.28 -5.52
CA GLY A 32 13.45 -16.61 -6.56
C GLY A 32 14.55 -17.54 -6.08
N ASN A 33 15.66 -17.52 -6.79
CA ASN A 33 16.88 -18.26 -6.47
C ASN A 33 18.12 -17.37 -6.69
N TRP A 34 19.28 -17.84 -6.24
CA TRP A 34 20.54 -17.09 -6.34
C TRP A 34 20.99 -16.84 -7.77
N SER A 35 20.69 -17.72 -8.71
CA SER A 35 20.98 -17.52 -10.13
C SER A 35 20.24 -16.32 -10.70
N ASN A 36 18.96 -16.14 -10.32
CA ASN A 36 18.19 -14.96 -10.73
C ASN A 36 18.79 -13.68 -10.15
N ILE A 37 19.24 -13.71 -8.89
CA ILE A 37 19.92 -12.57 -8.26
C ILE A 37 21.24 -12.26 -8.99
N TYR A 38 21.99 -13.27 -9.44
CA TYR A 38 23.21 -13.05 -10.22
C TYR A 38 22.91 -12.35 -11.56
N VAL A 39 21.84 -12.71 -12.26
CA VAL A 39 21.43 -12.01 -13.49
C VAL A 39 21.08 -10.54 -13.20
N MET A 40 20.38 -10.26 -12.09
CA MET A 40 20.11 -8.89 -11.65
C MET A 40 21.39 -8.13 -11.29
N TYR A 41 22.35 -8.80 -10.64
CA TYR A 41 23.66 -8.25 -10.33
C TYR A 41 24.43 -7.86 -11.61
N LEU A 42 24.46 -8.74 -12.62
CA LEU A 42 25.06 -8.45 -13.92
C LEU A 42 24.41 -7.22 -14.58
N ALA A 43 23.08 -7.15 -14.58
CA ALA A 43 22.34 -6.02 -15.14
C ALA A 43 22.69 -4.70 -14.40
N ALA A 44 22.75 -4.73 -13.06
CA ALA A 44 23.08 -3.56 -12.25
C ALA A 44 24.55 -3.11 -12.39
N CYS A 45 25.50 -4.04 -12.49
CA CYS A 45 26.91 -3.71 -12.78
C CYS A 45 27.03 -3.03 -14.14
N LYS A 46 26.34 -3.58 -15.14
CA LYS A 46 26.33 -3.04 -16.50
C LYS A 46 25.72 -1.65 -16.59
N SER A 47 24.58 -1.40 -15.95
CA SER A 47 23.95 -0.07 -15.96
C SER A 47 24.83 0.99 -15.30
N LYS A 48 25.64 0.59 -14.31
CA LYS A 48 26.63 1.46 -13.65
C LYS A 48 27.99 1.50 -14.35
N LYS A 49 28.19 0.79 -15.46
CA LYS A 49 29.47 0.62 -16.16
C LYS A 49 30.59 0.10 -15.24
N ILE A 50 30.25 -0.81 -14.33
CA ILE A 50 31.18 -1.49 -13.42
C ILE A 50 31.40 -2.91 -13.93
N GLU A 51 32.65 -3.39 -13.93
CA GLU A 51 32.96 -4.78 -14.26
C GLU A 51 32.32 -5.72 -13.22
N ALA A 52 31.55 -6.68 -13.71
CA ALA A 52 30.89 -7.64 -12.83
C ALA A 52 31.87 -8.74 -12.40
N ALA A 53 31.79 -9.11 -11.13
CA ALA A 53 32.54 -10.24 -10.61
C ALA A 53 32.09 -11.55 -11.27
N SER A 54 33.03 -12.51 -11.39
CA SER A 54 32.71 -13.85 -11.90
C SER A 54 31.62 -14.53 -11.07
N LEU A 55 30.91 -15.48 -11.68
CA LEU A 55 29.90 -16.29 -11.00
C LEU A 55 30.45 -16.97 -9.73
N ARG A 56 31.68 -17.48 -9.79
CA ARG A 56 32.36 -18.12 -8.66
C ARG A 56 32.62 -17.13 -7.52
N THR A 57 33.08 -15.93 -7.85
CA THR A 57 33.30 -14.85 -6.87
C THR A 57 31.97 -14.43 -6.23
N PHE A 58 30.93 -14.22 -7.03
CA PHE A 58 29.60 -13.88 -6.54
C PHE A 58 29.05 -14.92 -5.55
N TYR A 59 29.10 -16.21 -5.89
CA TYR A 59 28.62 -17.26 -4.98
C TYR A 59 29.45 -17.39 -3.71
N THR A 60 30.75 -17.07 -3.77
CA THR A 60 31.61 -17.03 -2.58
C THR A 60 31.14 -15.95 -1.61
N VAL A 61 30.81 -14.76 -2.12
CA VAL A 61 30.22 -13.68 -1.32
C VAL A 61 28.82 -14.07 -0.83
N VAL A 62 27.95 -14.61 -1.68
CA VAL A 62 26.60 -15.04 -1.27
C VAL A 62 26.63 -16.02 -0.10
N LYS A 63 27.61 -16.93 -0.04
CA LYS A 63 27.75 -17.85 1.10
C LYS A 63 27.94 -17.12 2.43
N THR A 64 28.69 -16.02 2.46
CA THR A 64 28.90 -15.25 3.69
C THR A 64 27.64 -14.48 4.10
N TRP A 65 26.82 -14.05 3.14
CA TRP A 65 25.56 -13.33 3.38
C TRP A 65 24.34 -14.24 3.60
N LYS A 66 24.43 -15.52 3.25
CA LYS A 66 23.33 -16.48 3.35
C LYS A 66 22.66 -16.56 4.75
N PRO A 67 23.37 -16.41 5.89
CA PRO A 67 22.74 -16.45 7.21
C PRO A 67 21.70 -15.34 7.44
N CYS A 68 21.89 -14.17 6.84
CA CYS A 68 21.00 -13.02 6.99
C CYS A 68 20.12 -12.76 5.76
N LEU A 69 20.16 -13.60 4.73
CA LEU A 69 19.33 -13.47 3.53
C LEU A 69 18.45 -14.70 3.34
N LYS A 70 17.14 -14.48 3.21
CA LYS A 70 16.16 -15.56 2.98
C LYS A 70 15.23 -15.21 1.83
N PHE A 71 15.08 -16.10 0.86
CA PHE A 71 14.04 -15.93 -0.15
C PHE A 71 12.66 -16.07 0.46
N ARG A 72 11.77 -15.12 0.16
CA ARG A 72 10.35 -15.25 0.50
C ARG A 72 9.76 -16.47 -0.17
N LYS A 73 8.81 -17.11 0.51
CA LYS A 73 7.91 -18.06 -0.15
C LYS A 73 7.22 -17.34 -1.30
N LYS A 74 6.89 -18.10 -2.35
CA LYS A 74 6.12 -17.56 -3.47
C LYS A 74 4.86 -16.92 -2.90
N SER A 75 4.69 -15.63 -3.17
CA SER A 75 3.54 -14.86 -2.72
C SER A 75 2.26 -15.55 -3.22
N THR A 76 1.26 -15.71 -2.34
CA THR A 76 -0.10 -16.12 -2.72
C THR A 76 -0.89 -14.95 -3.32
N HIS A 77 -0.39 -13.72 -3.19
CA HIS A 77 -1.00 -12.55 -3.80
C HIS A 77 -0.87 -12.58 -5.32
N SER A 78 -1.88 -12.01 -6.00
CA SER A 78 -1.88 -11.84 -7.44
C SER A 78 -0.64 -11.05 -7.89
N THR A 79 -0.02 -11.52 -8.96
CA THR A 79 1.13 -10.81 -9.55
C THR A 79 0.65 -9.46 -10.07
N CYS A 80 1.41 -8.39 -9.82
CA CYS A 80 1.16 -7.10 -10.45
C CYS A 80 1.13 -7.26 -11.97
N PHE A 81 0.12 -6.68 -12.64
CA PHE A 81 -0.03 -6.78 -14.10
C PHE A 81 1.23 -6.30 -14.83
N GLU A 82 1.80 -5.16 -14.40
CA GLU A 82 3.02 -4.63 -15.01
C GLU A 82 4.21 -5.57 -14.78
N CYS A 83 4.38 -6.10 -13.57
CA CYS A 83 5.41 -7.11 -13.30
C CYS A 83 5.25 -8.34 -14.20
N ASP A 84 4.03 -8.82 -14.42
CA ASP A 84 3.79 -10.00 -15.26
C ASP A 84 4.09 -9.71 -16.73
N LYS A 85 3.65 -8.56 -17.24
CA LYS A 85 3.97 -8.05 -18.57
C LYS A 85 5.47 -7.95 -18.80
N ILE A 86 6.22 -7.32 -17.88
CA ILE A 86 7.68 -7.18 -17.99
C ILE A 86 8.36 -8.56 -17.92
N ARG A 87 7.90 -9.46 -17.03
CA ARG A 87 8.42 -10.84 -16.97
C ARG A 87 8.12 -11.63 -18.25
N ALA A 88 6.98 -11.39 -18.90
CA ALA A 88 6.69 -11.97 -20.20
C ALA A 88 7.70 -11.47 -21.26
N LYS A 89 8.03 -10.17 -21.28
CA LYS A 89 9.10 -9.63 -22.14
C LYS A 89 10.43 -10.33 -21.89
N MET A 90 10.80 -10.56 -20.62
CA MET A 90 12.02 -11.30 -20.28
C MET A 90 12.00 -12.74 -20.80
N ARG A 91 10.87 -13.46 -20.65
CA ARG A 91 10.74 -14.85 -21.13
C ARG A 91 10.81 -14.98 -22.65
N HIS A 92 10.35 -13.96 -23.38
CA HIS A 92 10.28 -13.96 -24.84
C HIS A 92 11.42 -13.17 -25.51
N ALA A 93 12.40 -12.71 -24.73
CA ALA A 93 13.58 -12.02 -25.25
C ALA A 93 14.41 -12.97 -26.13
N LYS A 94 14.71 -12.54 -27.36
CA LYS A 94 15.51 -13.29 -28.34
C LYS A 94 17.01 -13.06 -28.16
N SER A 95 17.38 -11.95 -27.51
CA SER A 95 18.75 -11.59 -27.25
C SER A 95 19.00 -11.32 -25.77
N PHE A 96 20.26 -11.46 -25.36
CA PHE A 96 20.70 -11.08 -24.02
C PHE A 96 20.38 -9.60 -23.71
N TRP A 97 20.45 -8.73 -24.72
CA TRP A 97 20.21 -7.29 -24.58
C TRP A 97 18.74 -6.98 -24.29
N GLU A 98 17.82 -7.63 -25.00
CA GLU A 98 16.38 -7.53 -24.73
C GLU A 98 16.05 -8.01 -23.31
N HIS A 99 16.63 -9.14 -22.90
CA HIS A 99 16.42 -9.67 -21.56
C HIS A 99 16.97 -8.72 -20.48
N ALA A 100 18.17 -8.16 -20.69
CA ALA A 100 18.78 -7.22 -19.76
C ALA A 100 17.97 -5.92 -19.64
N SER A 101 17.44 -5.40 -20.74
CA SER A 101 16.59 -4.20 -20.76
C SER A 101 15.27 -4.43 -20.00
N ALA A 102 14.58 -5.54 -20.26
CA ALA A 102 13.36 -5.89 -19.52
C ALA A 102 13.64 -6.15 -18.02
N ALA A 103 14.80 -6.70 -17.67
CA ALA A 103 15.20 -6.85 -16.27
C ALA A 103 15.42 -5.50 -15.56
N ASP A 104 15.99 -4.51 -16.26
CA ASP A 104 16.17 -3.15 -15.76
C ASP A 104 14.81 -2.44 -15.56
N GLU A 105 13.90 -2.57 -16.53
CA GLU A 105 12.50 -2.08 -16.43
C GLU A 105 11.80 -2.66 -15.20
N LEU A 106 11.95 -3.97 -14.95
CA LEU A 106 11.41 -4.63 -13.77
C LEU A 106 12.03 -4.08 -12.47
N LEU A 107 13.34 -3.86 -12.45
CA LEU A 107 14.04 -3.31 -11.28
C LEU A 107 13.58 -1.87 -10.99
N GLY A 108 13.41 -1.04 -12.02
CA GLY A 108 12.85 0.31 -11.92
C GLY A 108 11.45 0.29 -11.31
N HIS A 109 10.56 -0.57 -11.83
CA HIS A 109 9.21 -0.74 -11.28
C HIS A 109 9.22 -1.19 -9.81
N LEU A 110 10.03 -2.21 -9.47
CA LEU A 110 10.14 -2.70 -8.09
C LEU A 110 10.72 -1.65 -7.13
N THR A 111 11.69 -0.85 -7.59
CA THR A 111 12.28 0.25 -6.83
C THR A 111 11.23 1.31 -6.53
N LEU A 112 10.40 1.64 -7.50
CA LEU A 112 9.31 2.58 -7.35
C LEU A 112 8.28 2.11 -6.33
N THR A 113 7.79 0.87 -6.46
CA THR A 113 6.88 0.25 -5.46
C THR A 113 7.53 0.13 -4.08
N TRP A 114 8.85 0.00 -3.99
CA TRP A 114 9.50 0.03 -2.69
C TRP A 114 9.52 1.44 -2.08
N ARG A 115 9.76 2.48 -2.90
CA ARG A 115 9.77 3.88 -2.44
C ARG A 115 8.39 4.33 -1.96
N CYS A 116 7.34 4.06 -2.74
CA CYS A 116 5.96 4.37 -2.33
C CYS A 116 5.61 3.70 -0.99
N ARG A 117 6.02 2.43 -0.77
CA ARG A 117 5.92 1.79 0.56
C ARG A 117 6.64 2.60 1.63
N GLN A 118 7.90 2.97 1.40
CA GLN A 118 8.67 3.73 2.41
C GLN A 118 7.97 5.02 2.80
N GLU A 119 7.38 5.74 1.86
CA GLU A 119 6.60 6.96 2.13
C GLU A 119 5.39 6.68 3.01
N TYR A 120 4.60 5.63 2.70
CA TYR A 120 3.51 5.19 3.57
C TYR A 120 4.01 4.80 4.97
N TRP A 121 5.11 4.07 5.08
CA TRP A 121 5.68 3.67 6.38
C TRP A 121 6.14 4.87 7.21
N ALA A 122 6.74 5.87 6.55
CA ALA A 122 7.13 7.13 7.18
C ALA A 122 5.88 7.91 7.65
N ALA A 123 4.89 8.09 6.79
CA ALA A 123 3.62 8.74 7.10
C ALA A 123 2.90 8.06 8.27
N ARG A 124 2.84 6.73 8.24
CA ARG A 124 2.31 5.91 9.34
C ARG A 124 3.08 6.12 10.64
N ALA A 125 4.41 6.13 10.60
CA ALA A 125 5.21 6.35 11.81
C ALA A 125 4.93 7.72 12.42
N GLN A 126 4.89 8.76 11.58
CA GLN A 126 4.56 10.12 11.99
C GLN A 126 3.13 10.23 12.55
N SER A 127 2.16 9.59 11.89
CA SER A 127 0.77 9.62 12.36
C SER A 127 0.58 8.94 13.72
N ARG A 128 1.35 7.86 14.00
CA ARG A 128 1.35 7.22 15.34
C ARG A 128 1.90 8.11 16.44
N LEU A 129 2.78 9.05 16.12
CA LEU A 129 3.27 10.06 17.05
C LEU A 129 2.22 11.15 17.33
N ARG A 130 1.08 11.13 16.61
CA ARG A 130 -0.03 12.09 16.72
C ARG A 130 0.42 13.53 16.49
N GLU A 131 1.35 13.70 15.56
CA GLU A 131 1.83 15.01 15.11
C GLU A 131 0.84 15.64 14.12
N ASN A 132 1.35 16.39 13.14
CA ASN A 132 0.56 17.14 12.16
C ASN A 132 -0.02 16.28 11.02
N LEU A 133 0.07 14.94 11.11
CA LEU A 133 -0.33 14.01 10.06
C LEU A 133 -1.30 12.92 10.54
N LEU A 134 -2.47 12.83 9.91
CA LEU A 134 -3.40 11.71 10.01
C LEU A 134 -3.20 10.78 8.81
N THR A 135 -2.73 9.56 9.05
CA THR A 135 -2.62 8.52 8.02
C THR A 135 -3.68 7.45 8.23
N LEU A 136 -4.54 7.28 7.24
CA LEU A 136 -5.56 6.24 7.20
C LEU A 136 -5.12 5.11 6.27
N ILE A 137 -5.48 3.88 6.61
CA ILE A 137 -5.53 2.77 5.65
C ILE A 137 -6.95 2.22 5.63
N ILE A 138 -7.49 1.97 4.45
CA ILE A 138 -8.78 1.28 4.25
C ILE A 138 -8.57 0.01 3.45
N ASP A 139 -9.30 -1.03 3.86
CA ASP A 139 -9.33 -2.32 3.17
C ASP A 139 -10.73 -2.94 3.26
N GLY A 140 -11.10 -3.71 2.24
CA GLY A 140 -12.38 -4.38 2.10
C GLY A 140 -12.21 -5.90 1.94
N PHE A 141 -13.10 -6.68 2.54
CA PHE A 141 -13.17 -8.11 2.23
C PHE A 141 -13.85 -8.32 0.87
N ASP A 142 -13.31 -9.24 0.08
CA ASP A 142 -14.01 -9.75 -1.09
C ASP A 142 -15.39 -10.28 -0.67
N LYS A 143 -16.45 -9.85 -1.37
CA LYS A 143 -17.86 -10.21 -1.07
C LYS A 143 -18.08 -11.71 -0.87
N SER A 144 -17.29 -12.57 -1.53
CA SER A 144 -17.42 -14.03 -1.44
C SER A 144 -16.92 -14.66 -0.14
N LYS A 145 -16.18 -13.92 0.70
CA LYS A 145 -15.53 -14.45 1.92
C LYS A 145 -16.40 -14.35 3.18
N PRO A 146 -17.00 -13.19 3.52
CA PRO A 146 -17.83 -13.01 4.70
C PRO A 146 -19.27 -13.46 4.43
N VAL A 147 -19.51 -14.75 4.56
CA VAL A 147 -20.82 -15.37 4.39
C VAL A 147 -21.34 -15.87 5.73
N LEU A 148 -22.57 -15.48 6.10
CA LEU A 148 -23.20 -15.84 7.36
C LEU A 148 -24.39 -16.81 7.17
N PRO A 149 -24.65 -17.75 8.10
CA PRO A 149 -23.76 -18.12 9.19
C PRO A 149 -22.48 -18.82 8.68
N ARG A 150 -21.41 -18.71 9.46
CA ARG A 150 -20.16 -19.46 9.22
C ARG A 150 -20.36 -20.89 9.67
N TRP A 151 -20.10 -21.83 8.78
CA TRP A 151 -20.14 -23.25 9.14
C TRP A 151 -18.95 -23.63 10.01
N GLY A 152 -19.14 -24.62 10.89
CA GLY A 152 -18.07 -25.19 11.70
C GLY A 152 -16.89 -25.65 10.82
N ARG A 153 -15.66 -25.25 11.19
CA ARG A 153 -14.43 -25.53 10.43
C ARG A 153 -14.42 -24.95 9.00
N GLY A 154 -15.31 -24.01 8.68
CA GLY A 154 -15.38 -23.36 7.37
C GLY A 154 -15.85 -24.28 6.23
N ARG A 155 -16.46 -25.43 6.54
CA ARG A 155 -16.95 -26.39 5.54
C ARG A 155 -18.47 -26.42 5.54
N THR A 156 -19.07 -26.27 4.36
CA THR A 156 -20.51 -26.49 4.17
C THR A 156 -20.87 -27.91 4.62
N PRO A 157 -21.89 -28.10 5.48
CA PRO A 157 -22.35 -29.43 5.83
C PRO A 157 -22.77 -30.19 4.57
N LYS A 158 -22.49 -31.50 4.50
CA LYS A 158 -22.75 -32.35 3.32
C LYS A 158 -24.25 -32.56 2.99
N SER A 159 -25.15 -31.95 3.74
CA SER A 159 -26.59 -32.06 3.46
C SER A 159 -26.95 -31.12 2.31
N THR A 160 -27.66 -31.67 1.33
CA THR A 160 -28.12 -30.96 0.11
C THR A 160 -29.01 -29.76 0.42
N ILE A 161 -29.60 -29.70 1.62
CA ILE A 161 -30.37 -28.55 2.09
C ILE A 161 -29.47 -27.31 2.20
N PHE A 162 -28.23 -27.46 2.68
CA PHE A 162 -27.31 -26.33 2.86
C PHE A 162 -26.60 -25.89 1.58
N GLU A 163 -26.57 -26.74 0.55
CA GLU A 163 -26.06 -26.36 -0.78
C GLU A 163 -27.05 -25.49 -1.54
N LYS A 164 -28.35 -25.68 -1.31
CA LYS A 164 -29.42 -24.93 -1.97
C LYS A 164 -29.73 -23.58 -1.32
N HIS A 165 -29.34 -23.38 -0.06
CA HIS A 165 -29.61 -22.12 0.63
C HIS A 165 -28.57 -21.07 0.27
N ASN A 166 -29.02 -19.99 -0.36
CA ASN A 166 -28.19 -18.81 -0.54
C ASN A 166 -27.94 -18.18 0.84
N ARG A 167 -26.67 -18.07 1.22
CA ARG A 167 -26.30 -17.51 2.51
C ARG A 167 -26.07 -16.01 2.35
N PRO A 168 -26.59 -15.18 3.27
CA PRO A 168 -26.38 -13.74 3.19
C PRO A 168 -24.89 -13.41 3.19
N HIS A 169 -24.52 -12.57 2.25
CA HIS A 169 -23.19 -11.97 2.21
C HIS A 169 -23.18 -10.71 3.08
N VAL A 170 -22.11 -10.49 3.83
CA VAL A 170 -21.94 -9.26 4.61
C VAL A 170 -20.77 -8.51 4.02
N ASN A 171 -20.97 -7.28 3.59
CA ASN A 171 -19.84 -6.48 3.19
C ASN A 171 -19.08 -6.06 4.44
N ILE A 172 -17.77 -6.30 4.46
CA ILE A 172 -16.90 -5.92 5.57
C ILE A 172 -15.80 -5.02 5.03
N SER A 173 -15.68 -3.83 5.60
CA SER A 173 -14.54 -2.94 5.39
C SER A 173 -13.92 -2.54 6.71
N ALA A 174 -12.64 -2.22 6.72
CA ALA A 174 -11.96 -1.69 7.89
C ALA A 174 -11.21 -0.43 7.49
N VAL A 175 -11.37 0.62 8.30
CA VAL A 175 -10.55 1.83 8.21
C VAL A 175 -9.73 1.92 9.48
N TYR A 176 -8.42 1.99 9.32
CA TYR A 176 -7.48 2.08 10.43
C TYR A 176 -6.75 3.42 10.37
N ALA A 177 -7.01 4.25 11.37
CA ALA A 177 -6.38 5.54 11.59
C ALA A 177 -5.16 5.36 12.50
N HIS A 178 -3.97 5.44 11.92
CA HIS A 178 -2.72 5.11 12.62
C HIS A 178 -2.51 5.94 13.88
N GLY A 179 -2.50 5.28 15.05
CA GLY A 179 -2.33 5.96 16.34
C GLY A 179 -3.63 6.47 16.97
N TYR A 180 -4.77 6.30 16.31
CA TYR A 180 -6.09 6.77 16.76
C TYR A 180 -7.05 5.62 17.05
N CYS A 181 -7.58 4.97 16.00
CA CYS A 181 -8.61 3.94 16.11
C CYS A 181 -8.62 2.98 14.91
N CYS A 182 -9.24 1.82 15.09
CA CYS A 182 -9.57 0.88 14.01
C CYS A 182 -11.08 0.68 13.98
N ASN A 183 -11.72 1.06 12.87
CA ASN A 183 -13.15 0.96 12.69
C ASN A 183 -13.45 -0.11 11.65
N VAL A 184 -14.26 -1.10 12.02
CA VAL A 184 -14.76 -2.16 11.15
C VAL A 184 -16.21 -1.84 10.81
N PHE A 185 -16.53 -1.83 9.53
CA PHE A 185 -17.81 -1.48 8.98
C PHE A 185 -18.45 -2.73 8.39
N LEU A 186 -19.69 -2.99 8.80
CA LEU A 186 -20.53 -4.05 8.27
C LEU A 186 -21.66 -3.41 7.46
N SER A 187 -21.99 -3.99 6.32
CA SER A 187 -23.23 -3.65 5.61
C SER A 187 -23.89 -4.87 5.00
N ASP A 188 -25.16 -4.71 4.65
CA ASP A 188 -25.93 -5.73 3.95
C ASP A 188 -25.34 -6.05 2.57
N GLU A 189 -25.75 -7.18 1.98
CA GLU A 189 -25.30 -7.63 0.66
C GLU A 189 -25.74 -6.72 -0.49
N TYR A 190 -26.87 -6.04 -0.32
CA TYR A 190 -27.53 -5.20 -1.32
C TYR A 190 -26.87 -3.83 -1.45
N MET A 191 -26.11 -3.41 -0.43
CA MET A 191 -25.46 -2.12 -0.40
C MET A 191 -24.30 -2.07 -1.40
N SER A 192 -24.26 -0.97 -2.13
CA SER A 192 -23.21 -0.72 -3.11
C SER A 192 -21.92 -0.27 -2.41
N VAL A 193 -20.96 -1.19 -2.30
CA VAL A 193 -19.60 -0.93 -1.81
C VAL A 193 -18.72 -0.30 -2.89
N GLY A 194 -19.02 0.95 -3.24
CA GLY A 194 -18.24 1.77 -4.16
C GLY A 194 -17.50 2.91 -3.46
N GLY A 195 -17.14 3.95 -4.23
CA GLY A 195 -16.46 5.12 -3.67
C GLY A 195 -17.27 5.89 -2.65
N ASN A 196 -18.60 6.02 -2.83
CA ASN A 196 -19.46 6.66 -1.84
C ASN A 196 -19.39 5.92 -0.49
N TYR A 197 -19.46 4.59 -0.51
CA TYR A 197 -19.33 3.77 0.70
C TYR A 197 -17.96 3.91 1.34
N SER A 198 -16.89 3.84 0.54
CA SER A 198 -15.52 3.97 1.03
C SER A 198 -15.31 5.32 1.73
N TRP A 199 -15.79 6.41 1.14
CA TRP A 199 -15.72 7.73 1.75
C TRP A 199 -16.60 7.88 2.98
N GLU A 200 -17.77 7.25 3.03
CA GLU A 200 -18.59 7.24 4.25
C GLU A 200 -17.82 6.61 5.42
N THR A 201 -17.24 5.43 5.22
CA THR A 201 -16.45 4.73 6.25
C THR A 201 -15.25 5.57 6.72
N MET A 202 -14.56 6.24 5.79
CA MET A 202 -13.44 7.12 6.11
C MET A 202 -13.88 8.38 6.86
N MET A 203 -14.99 9.02 6.46
CA MET A 203 -15.49 10.22 7.12
C MET A 203 -15.99 9.93 8.54
N VAL A 204 -16.66 8.79 8.76
CA VAL A 204 -16.98 8.31 10.11
C VAL A 204 -15.70 8.14 10.93
N THR A 205 -14.65 7.55 10.34
CA THR A 205 -13.37 7.36 11.04
C THR A 205 -12.64 8.66 11.35
N ILE A 206 -12.66 9.63 10.44
CA ILE A 206 -12.11 10.97 10.68
C ILE A 206 -12.86 11.67 11.82
N ASN A 207 -14.19 11.54 11.87
CA ASN A 207 -14.99 12.10 12.94
C ASN A 207 -14.67 11.46 14.30
N GLU A 208 -14.44 10.14 14.36
CA GLU A 208 -13.96 9.47 15.58
C GLU A 208 -12.57 9.97 16.00
N CYS A 209 -11.66 10.18 15.04
CA CYS A 209 -10.35 10.79 15.34
C CYS A 209 -10.49 12.20 15.91
N TRP A 210 -11.41 13.01 15.36
CA TRP A 210 -11.70 14.35 15.85
C TRP A 210 -12.24 14.35 17.29
N LYS A 211 -13.18 13.45 17.61
CA LYS A 211 -13.67 13.27 18.99
C LYS A 211 -12.54 12.90 19.94
N LEU A 212 -11.71 11.92 19.57
CA LEU A 212 -10.56 11.49 20.37
C LEU A 212 -9.52 12.62 20.59
N CYS A 213 -9.31 13.48 19.59
CA CYS A 213 -8.47 14.67 19.73
C CYS A 213 -9.11 15.67 20.70
N ARG A 214 -10.39 15.97 20.52
CA ARG A 214 -11.15 16.91 21.36
C ARG A 214 -11.17 16.48 22.83
N ASP A 215 -11.41 15.20 23.10
CA ASP A 215 -11.42 14.64 24.47
C ASP A 215 -10.05 14.77 25.17
N LYS A 216 -8.97 14.85 24.37
CA LYS A 216 -7.60 15.06 24.85
C LYS A 216 -7.16 16.54 24.78
N ASN A 217 -8.06 17.45 24.44
CA ASN A 217 -7.75 18.86 24.19
C ASN A 217 -6.63 19.06 23.14
N GLN A 218 -6.60 18.19 22.13
CA GLN A 218 -5.69 18.24 20.99
C GLN A 218 -6.47 18.67 19.74
N SER A 219 -5.80 19.34 18.80
CA SER A 219 -6.37 19.57 17.47
C SER A 219 -6.31 18.30 16.63
N LEU A 220 -7.21 18.19 15.64
CA LEU A 220 -7.04 17.20 14.58
C LEU A 220 -5.75 17.52 13.79
N PRO A 221 -4.99 16.52 13.32
CA PRO A 221 -3.83 16.76 12.47
C PRO A 221 -4.18 17.60 11.24
N ALA A 222 -3.29 18.51 10.82
CA ALA A 222 -3.59 19.38 9.68
C ALA A 222 -3.46 18.69 8.31
N ALA A 223 -2.76 17.56 8.23
CA ALA A 223 -2.59 16.78 7.00
C ALA A 223 -3.36 15.46 7.05
N LEU A 224 -4.00 15.08 5.96
CA LEU A 224 -4.65 13.78 5.76
C LEU A 224 -3.97 12.99 4.64
N TRP A 225 -3.56 11.76 4.91
CA TRP A 225 -3.03 10.85 3.89
C TRP A 225 -3.73 9.51 3.96
N ILE A 226 -4.27 9.05 2.84
CA ILE A 226 -5.09 7.83 2.77
C ILE A 226 -4.37 6.79 1.93
N GLN A 227 -4.16 5.61 2.49
CA GLN A 227 -3.72 4.41 1.79
C GLN A 227 -4.93 3.51 1.52
N ALA A 228 -5.09 3.02 0.30
CA ALA A 228 -6.13 2.06 -0.06
C ALA A 228 -5.57 1.01 -1.03
N ASP A 229 -6.20 -0.17 -1.09
CA ASP A 229 -5.88 -1.11 -2.18
C ASP A 229 -6.30 -0.52 -3.53
N ASN A 230 -5.59 -0.88 -4.59
CA ASN A 230 -5.71 -0.31 -5.93
C ASN A 230 -6.93 -0.88 -6.67
N THR A 231 -8.13 -0.64 -6.13
CA THR A 231 -9.40 -0.91 -6.83
C THR A 231 -10.04 0.41 -7.29
N VAL A 232 -10.31 0.51 -8.59
CA VAL A 232 -10.97 1.69 -9.22
C VAL A 232 -12.34 1.96 -8.60
N LYS A 233 -13.00 0.89 -8.15
CA LYS A 233 -14.35 0.94 -7.60
C LYS A 233 -14.42 1.71 -6.28
N GLU A 234 -13.38 1.66 -5.47
CA GLU A 234 -13.38 2.24 -4.12
C GLU A 234 -12.80 3.65 -4.13
N ILE A 235 -11.48 3.77 -4.27
CA ILE A 235 -10.81 5.05 -4.01
C ILE A 235 -10.11 5.64 -5.22
N LYS A 236 -9.83 4.84 -6.26
CA LYS A 236 -9.20 5.33 -7.48
C LYS A 236 -10.22 5.85 -8.49
N ASN A 237 -10.93 6.90 -8.10
CA ASN A 237 -11.96 7.55 -8.92
C ASN A 237 -12.00 9.07 -8.69
N SER A 238 -12.79 9.76 -9.52
CA SER A 238 -12.97 11.23 -9.44
C SER A 238 -13.55 11.71 -8.12
N LEU A 239 -14.34 10.86 -7.45
CA LEU A 239 -14.93 11.20 -6.17
C LEU A 239 -13.84 11.46 -5.11
N SER A 240 -12.79 10.64 -5.06
CA SER A 240 -11.72 10.84 -4.08
C SER A 240 -10.99 12.17 -4.22
N GLY A 241 -10.73 12.59 -5.47
CA GLY A 241 -10.18 13.93 -5.71
C GLY A 241 -11.11 15.05 -5.24
N ARG A 242 -12.42 14.91 -5.49
CA ARG A 242 -13.43 15.89 -5.05
C ARG A 242 -13.53 15.96 -3.53
N VAL A 243 -13.56 14.83 -2.84
CA VAL A 243 -13.67 14.80 -1.37
C VAL A 243 -12.41 15.38 -0.71
N CYS A 244 -11.21 14.98 -1.14
CA CYS A 244 -9.97 15.56 -0.63
C CYS A 244 -9.91 17.08 -0.86
N SER A 245 -10.30 17.55 -2.05
CA SER A 245 -10.38 18.99 -2.35
C SER A 245 -11.37 19.71 -1.44
N ALA A 246 -12.56 19.13 -1.20
CA ALA A 246 -13.58 19.71 -0.34
C ALA A 246 -13.14 19.79 1.12
N LEU A 247 -12.43 18.76 1.62
CA LEU A 247 -11.84 18.74 2.96
C LEU A 247 -10.80 19.85 3.15
N VAL A 248 -10.01 20.13 2.12
CA VAL A 248 -9.01 21.22 2.15
C VAL A 248 -9.67 22.59 2.04
N GLN A 249 -10.64 22.74 1.14
CA GLN A 249 -11.36 24.01 0.94
C GLN A 249 -12.18 24.41 2.17
N SER A 250 -12.80 23.44 2.86
CA SER A 250 -13.53 23.67 4.11
C SER A 250 -12.62 23.95 5.32
N GLY A 251 -11.30 23.81 5.16
CA GLY A 251 -10.33 24.04 6.24
C GLY A 251 -10.30 22.94 7.30
N VAL A 252 -10.91 21.77 7.03
CA VAL A 252 -10.78 20.60 7.91
C VAL A 252 -9.34 20.11 7.93
N PHE A 253 -8.69 20.11 6.76
CA PHE A 253 -7.26 19.84 6.62
C PHE A 253 -6.59 20.97 5.81
N GLN A 254 -5.31 21.23 6.08
CA GLN A 254 -4.46 22.09 5.24
C GLN A 254 -4.01 21.37 3.98
N GLU A 255 -3.81 20.06 4.08
CA GLU A 255 -3.47 19.19 2.96
C GLU A 255 -4.15 17.82 3.06
N ALA A 256 -4.55 17.27 1.91
CA ALA A 256 -5.14 15.95 1.82
C ALA A 256 -4.60 15.20 0.59
N GLY A 257 -4.26 13.93 0.76
CA GLY A 257 -3.71 13.12 -0.32
C GLY A 257 -3.94 11.62 -0.19
N LEU A 258 -3.58 10.91 -1.25
CA LEU A 258 -3.78 9.48 -1.43
C LEU A 258 -2.45 8.80 -1.79
N PHE A 259 -2.15 7.66 -1.18
CA PHE A 259 -1.09 6.76 -1.62
C PHE A 259 -1.72 5.64 -2.47
N GLU A 260 -1.27 5.46 -3.71
CA GLU A 260 -1.67 4.30 -4.51
C GLU A 260 -0.68 3.14 -4.31
N GLU A 261 -0.99 2.21 -3.41
CA GLU A 261 -0.29 0.92 -3.36
C GLU A 261 -1.19 -0.24 -3.01
N LYS A 262 -0.89 -1.42 -3.57
CA LYS A 262 -1.50 -2.67 -3.13
C LYS A 262 -1.03 -2.99 -1.72
N MET A 263 -1.94 -2.89 -0.76
CA MET A 263 -1.71 -3.29 0.62
C MET A 263 -1.97 -4.78 0.79
N THR A 264 -1.35 -5.36 1.80
CA THR A 264 -1.77 -6.63 2.37
C THR A 264 -2.03 -6.36 3.83
N PRO A 265 -3.27 -6.52 4.31
CA PRO A 265 -3.53 -6.35 5.74
C PRO A 265 -2.89 -7.51 6.51
N THR A 266 -2.32 -7.20 7.66
CA THR A 266 -2.06 -8.20 8.71
C THR A 266 -2.45 -7.54 10.02
N PHE A 267 -3.75 -7.59 10.34
CA PHE A 267 -4.32 -6.92 11.52
C PHE A 267 -4.45 -7.83 12.75
N GLU A 268 -3.81 -9.00 12.78
CA GLU A 268 -4.03 -10.01 13.84
C GLU A 268 -3.04 -10.00 15.01
N ALA A 269 -2.24 -8.95 15.25
CA ALA A 269 -1.16 -9.03 16.25
C ALA A 269 -0.93 -7.81 17.17
N ARG A 270 -1.86 -6.85 17.29
CA ARG A 270 -1.53 -5.54 17.93
C ARG A 270 -2.29 -5.13 19.18
N GLY A 271 -3.23 -5.93 19.71
CA GLY A 271 -3.94 -5.58 20.94
C GLY A 271 -4.72 -4.26 20.84
N GLU A 272 -5.15 -3.90 19.63
CA GLU A 272 -5.88 -2.66 19.38
C GLU A 272 -7.37 -2.87 19.60
N THR A 273 -8.04 -1.83 20.10
CA THR A 273 -9.49 -1.82 20.27
C THR A 273 -10.17 -1.56 18.92
N PHE A 274 -11.05 -2.47 18.50
CA PHE A 274 -11.84 -2.33 17.29
C PHE A 274 -13.21 -1.74 17.62
N ASN A 275 -13.62 -0.74 16.86
CA ASN A 275 -14.99 -0.24 16.88
C ASN A 275 -15.75 -0.87 15.71
N VAL A 276 -16.90 -1.48 15.97
CA VAL A 276 -17.73 -2.07 14.91
C VAL A 276 -18.92 -1.16 14.63
N PHE A 277 -19.07 -0.75 13.38
CA PHE A 277 -20.17 0.08 12.90
C PHE A 277 -21.01 -0.71 11.90
N ILE A 278 -22.32 -0.57 11.98
CA ILE A 278 -23.24 -1.00 10.93
C ILE A 278 -23.54 0.25 10.09
N ILE A 279 -23.30 0.17 8.79
CA ILE A 279 -23.70 1.21 7.85
C ILE A 279 -24.96 0.72 7.14
N ASP A 280 -26.06 1.43 7.35
CA ASP A 280 -27.34 1.23 6.68
C ASP A 280 -27.59 2.29 5.59
N THR A 281 -26.92 3.44 5.70
CA THR A 281 -27.12 4.61 4.84
C THR A 281 -25.78 5.16 4.37
N VAL A 282 -25.65 5.39 3.06
CA VAL A 282 -24.45 5.98 2.45
C VAL A 282 -24.82 7.30 1.82
N ARG A 283 -24.12 8.38 2.19
CA ARG A 283 -24.32 9.67 1.54
C ARG A 283 -23.93 9.60 0.06
N PRO A 284 -24.70 10.19 -0.86
CA PRO A 284 -24.34 10.28 -2.26
C PRO A 284 -23.29 11.37 -2.46
N TRP A 285 -22.06 11.13 -2.02
CA TRP A 285 -20.96 12.11 -2.07
C TRP A 285 -20.71 12.63 -3.49
N SER A 286 -20.93 11.80 -4.51
CA SER A 286 -20.87 12.19 -5.92
C SER A 286 -21.82 13.32 -6.31
N ASP A 287 -22.95 13.40 -5.63
CA ASP A 287 -24.08 14.27 -6.00
C ASP A 287 -24.08 15.54 -5.14
N ILE A 288 -23.56 15.44 -3.91
CA ILE A 288 -23.48 16.56 -2.95
C ILE A 288 -22.27 17.45 -3.25
N LEU A 289 -21.15 16.87 -3.68
CA LEU A 289 -19.94 17.64 -3.94
C LEU A 289 -20.05 18.35 -5.29
N PRO A 290 -19.66 19.63 -5.37
CA PRO A 290 -19.66 20.34 -6.64
C PRO A 290 -18.75 19.62 -7.64
N GLN A 291 -18.93 19.88 -8.94
CA GLN A 291 -18.08 19.32 -10.00
C GLN A 291 -16.93 20.26 -10.45
N PRO A 292 -16.21 21.00 -9.58
CA PRO A 292 -15.25 21.99 -10.06
C PRO A 292 -13.94 21.35 -10.58
N VAL A 293 -13.76 20.04 -10.39
CA VAL A 293 -12.54 19.32 -10.76
C VAL A 293 -12.89 18.21 -11.76
N THR A 294 -12.67 18.47 -13.04
CA THR A 294 -12.42 17.40 -14.00
C THR A 294 -11.03 16.86 -13.72
N LEU A 295 -10.91 15.55 -13.47
CA LEU A 295 -9.61 14.87 -13.37
C LEU A 295 -8.84 14.84 -14.71
N SER A 296 -9.23 15.64 -15.71
CA SER A 296 -8.68 15.60 -17.07
C SER A 296 -7.18 15.96 -17.14
N GLY A 297 -6.58 16.48 -16.06
CA GLY A 297 -5.12 16.61 -15.91
C GLY A 297 -4.48 15.69 -14.85
N ALA A 298 -5.29 15.02 -14.03
CA ALA A 298 -4.84 14.18 -12.93
C ALA A 298 -4.56 12.72 -13.39
N TYR A 299 -5.17 12.30 -14.50
CA TYR A 299 -4.97 11.00 -15.12
C TYR A 299 -4.51 11.18 -16.57
N ARG A 300 -3.39 11.86 -16.80
CA ARG A 300 -2.73 11.75 -18.11
C ARG A 300 -1.89 10.47 -18.13
N PRO A 301 -1.94 9.65 -19.20
CA PRO A 301 -0.93 8.63 -19.44
C PRO A 301 0.45 9.28 -19.35
N ARG A 302 1.42 8.61 -18.69
CA ARG A 302 2.76 9.19 -18.52
C ARG A 302 3.38 9.49 -19.86
N ASP A 303 4.09 10.62 -19.88
CA ASP A 303 5.06 10.94 -20.90
C ASP A 303 6.45 10.46 -20.43
N GLU A 304 7.37 10.19 -21.36
CA GLU A 304 8.76 9.79 -21.06
C GLU A 304 9.49 10.83 -20.19
N SER A 305 9.02 12.08 -20.22
CA SER A 305 9.50 13.20 -19.41
C SER A 305 9.17 13.11 -17.91
N ASP A 306 8.20 12.28 -17.50
CA ASP A 306 7.73 12.17 -16.10
C ASP A 306 8.60 11.24 -15.22
N SER A 307 9.83 10.93 -15.63
CA SER A 307 10.71 9.96 -14.97
C SER A 307 11.13 10.32 -13.54
N SER A 308 11.02 11.60 -13.15
CA SER A 308 11.46 12.12 -11.84
C SER A 308 10.33 12.33 -10.82
N GLN A 309 9.06 12.33 -11.24
CA GLN A 309 7.95 12.56 -10.31
C GLN A 309 7.58 11.25 -9.59
N ILE A 310 7.46 11.32 -8.26
CA ILE A 310 6.90 10.22 -7.47
C ILE A 310 5.47 10.03 -8.00
N PRO A 311 5.19 8.87 -8.58
CA PRO A 311 3.93 8.69 -9.23
C PRO A 311 2.88 8.34 -8.18
N HIS A 312 1.64 8.67 -8.52
CA HIS A 312 0.46 8.10 -7.87
C HIS A 312 0.11 8.64 -6.48
N SER A 313 0.50 9.88 -6.18
CA SER A 313 -0.08 10.63 -5.08
C SER A 313 -0.78 11.89 -5.59
N PHE A 314 -2.08 12.00 -5.33
CA PHE A 314 -2.78 13.27 -5.47
C PHE A 314 -2.58 14.06 -4.18
N LEU A 315 -2.16 15.32 -4.30
CA LEU A 315 -1.98 16.20 -3.15
C LEU A 315 -2.78 17.47 -3.38
N PHE A 316 -3.74 17.72 -2.51
CA PHE A 316 -4.49 18.96 -2.47
C PHE A 316 -3.91 19.81 -1.34
N LYS A 317 -3.52 21.05 -1.65
CA LYS A 317 -3.05 22.02 -0.67
C LYS A 317 -3.94 23.25 -0.69
N LYS A 318 -4.21 23.82 0.47
CA LYS A 318 -4.87 25.13 0.58
C LYS A 318 -3.97 26.17 -0.10
N ARG A 319 -4.52 26.99 -1.00
CA ARG A 319 -3.78 28.16 -1.51
C ARG A 319 -3.58 29.12 -0.34
N ALA A 320 -2.31 29.51 -0.13
CA ALA A 320 -1.95 30.58 0.79
C ALA A 320 -2.54 31.91 0.28
#